data_AF-A0A974X7X1-F1
#
_entry.id   AF-A0A974X7X1-F1
#
_cell.length_a   1.000
_cell.length_b   1.000
_cell.length_c   1.000
_cell.angle_alpha   90.00
_cell.angle_beta   90.00
_cell.angle_gamma   90.00
#
_symmetry.space_group_name_H-M   'P 1'
#
loop_
_entity.id
_entity.type
_entity.pdbx_description
1 polymer ?
#
loop_
_entity_poly.entity_id
_entity_poly.type
_entity_poly.pdbx_seq_one_letter_code
_entity_poly.pdbx_strand_id
1 'polypeptide(L)'
;MWKKSLSGETYKEKYIYDEKNGLWYEKQGEYYLPCITLPDEKQNPVGVWLQRHLRYIKQYNQLMTIGQMACVGKMNTIRNVAMEAVSTNLIYN
;
A
#
# COMPACT_ATOMS: atom_id res chain seq x y z
N MET A 1 -6.07 61.19 -5.06
CA MET A 1 -5.79 60.09 -4.11
C MET A 1 -7.10 59.44 -3.74
N TRP A 2 -7.41 58.28 -4.31
CA TRP A 2 -8.60 57.52 -3.93
C TRP A 2 -8.15 56.32 -3.11
N LYS A 3 -8.18 56.44 -1.77
CA LYS A 3 -8.15 55.25 -0.92
C LYS A 3 -9.56 54.66 -0.94
N LYS A 4 -9.78 53.64 -1.76
CA LYS A 4 -10.96 52.77 -1.61
C LYS A 4 -10.61 51.71 -0.57
N SER A 5 -10.92 52.02 0.67
CA SER A 5 -11.09 51.04 1.75
C SER A 5 -12.23 50.10 1.39
N LEU A 6 -11.96 48.80 1.34
CA LEU A 6 -12.94 47.70 1.44
C LEU A 6 -12.14 46.40 1.69
N SER A 7 -11.45 46.31 2.82
CA SER A 7 -10.96 45.03 3.34
C SER A 7 -12.09 44.27 4.05
N GLY A 8 -13.28 44.28 3.43
CA GLY A 8 -14.53 43.76 3.96
C GLY A 8 -14.95 42.41 3.38
N GLU A 9 -14.31 41.98 2.28
CA GLU A 9 -14.82 40.91 1.41
C GLU A 9 -14.09 39.56 1.58
N THR A 10 -13.25 39.36 2.60
CA THR A 10 -12.33 38.20 2.63
C THR A 10 -12.41 37.35 3.90
N TYR A 11 -13.60 37.17 4.47
CA TYR A 11 -13.77 36.24 5.62
C TYR A 11 -15.00 35.34 5.55
N LYS A 12 -16.06 35.72 4.83
CA LYS A 12 -17.29 34.89 4.72
C LYS A 12 -17.23 33.80 3.66
N GLU A 13 -16.25 33.81 2.76
CA GLU A 13 -16.20 32.88 1.62
C GLU A 13 -15.41 31.59 1.90
N LYS A 14 -14.65 31.54 2.99
CA LYS A 14 -13.78 30.40 3.27
C LYS A 14 -14.54 29.22 3.89
N TYR A 15 -15.55 29.51 4.71
CA TYR A 15 -16.31 28.49 5.43
C TYR A 15 -17.82 28.69 5.29
N ILE A 16 -18.53 27.59 5.06
CA ILE A 16 -20.00 27.55 5.00
C ILE A 16 -20.50 26.54 6.03
N TYR A 17 -21.61 26.84 6.71
CA TYR A 17 -22.30 25.91 7.59
C TYR A 17 -23.60 25.46 6.95
N ASP A 18 -23.84 24.16 6.91
CA ASP A 18 -25.10 23.57 6.44
C ASP A 18 -25.98 23.18 7.62
N GLU A 19 -27.07 23.91 7.85
CA GLU A 19 -28.03 23.63 8.93
C GLU A 19 -28.75 22.29 8.76
N LYS A 20 -28.87 21.76 7.53
CA LYS A 20 -29.57 20.49 7.27
C LYS A 20 -28.78 19.29 7.77
N ASN A 21 -27.47 19.33 7.59
CA ASN A 21 -26.56 18.24 7.93
C ASN A 21 -25.74 18.53 9.20
N GLY A 22 -25.76 19.77 9.71
CA GLY A 22 -25.01 20.20 10.89
C GLY A 22 -23.48 20.25 10.67
N LEU A 23 -23.02 20.32 9.42
CA LEU A 23 -21.61 20.24 9.06
C LEU A 23 -21.05 21.59 8.63
N TRP A 24 -19.79 21.82 8.99
CA TRP A 24 -18.97 22.90 8.44
C TRP A 24 -18.32 22.45 7.13
N TYR A 25 -18.14 23.37 6.20
CA TYR A 25 -17.45 23.14 4.94
C TYR A 25 -16.34 24.17 4.77
N GLU A 26 -15.16 23.74 4.31
CA GLU A 26 -14.05 24.60 3.91
C GLU A 26 -13.93 24.63 2.39
N LYS A 27 -13.72 25.83 1.81
CA LYS A 27 -13.48 25.99 0.39
C LYS A 27 -12.05 25.54 0.02
N GLN A 28 -11.93 24.50 -0.79
CA GLN A 28 -10.68 24.07 -1.41
C GLN A 28 -10.81 24.15 -2.94
N GLY A 29 -10.12 25.12 -3.54
CA GLY A 29 -10.25 25.42 -4.97
C GLY A 29 -11.67 25.87 -5.31
N GLU A 30 -12.33 25.12 -6.20
CA GLU A 30 -13.72 25.37 -6.64
C GLU A 30 -14.77 24.61 -5.82
N TYR A 31 -14.36 23.76 -4.87
CA TYR A 31 -15.25 22.87 -4.13
C TYR A 31 -15.29 23.20 -2.62
N TYR A 32 -16.42 22.87 -1.99
CA TYR A 32 -16.61 22.92 -0.53
C TYR A 32 -16.51 21.51 0.04
N LEU A 33 -15.48 21.27 0.87
CA LEU A 33 -15.25 19.98 1.52
C LEU A 33 -15.73 20.02 2.97
N PRO A 34 -16.48 19.02 3.45
CA PRO A 34 -16.95 18.99 4.83
C PRO A 34 -15.78 18.79 5.81
N CYS A 35 -15.78 19.59 6.87
CA CYS A 35 -14.87 19.50 7.99
C CYS A 35 -15.30 18.33 8.90
N ILE A 36 -14.96 17.11 8.50
CA ILE A 36 -15.24 15.91 9.28
C ILE A 36 -14.13 15.73 10.31
N THR A 37 -14.44 15.94 11.58
CA THR A 37 -13.60 15.43 12.66
C THR A 37 -13.96 13.96 12.85
N LEU A 38 -12.98 13.07 12.69
CA LEU A 38 -13.16 11.69 13.13
C LEU A 38 -13.57 11.72 14.61
N PRO A 39 -14.59 10.96 15.03
CA PRO A 39 -14.88 10.84 16.43
C PRO A 39 -13.62 10.37 17.16
N ASP A 40 -13.43 10.82 18.40
CA ASP A 40 -12.43 10.29 19.35
C ASP A 40 -12.78 8.84 19.74
N GLU A 41 -13.14 7.99 18.77
CA GLU A 41 -13.14 6.57 18.96
C GLU A 41 -11.72 6.16 19.30
N LYS A 42 -11.57 5.35 20.36
CA LYS A 42 -10.33 4.65 20.68
C LYS A 42 -9.80 4.11 19.37
N GLN A 43 -8.69 4.69 18.88
CA GLN A 43 -8.07 4.27 17.63
C GLN A 43 -7.92 2.75 17.70
N ASN A 44 -8.83 2.02 17.06
CA ASN A 44 -8.64 0.60 16.87
C ASN A 44 -7.30 0.54 16.16
N PRO A 45 -6.32 -0.23 16.66
CA PRO A 45 -4.99 -0.20 16.08
C PRO A 45 -5.13 -0.68 14.64
N VAL A 46 -5.17 0.28 13.71
CA VAL A 46 -5.17 0.07 12.25
C VAL A 46 -4.01 -0.84 11.86
N GLY A 47 -3.00 -0.90 12.74
CA GLY A 47 -1.88 -1.84 12.71
C GLY A 47 -2.23 -3.34 12.78
N VAL A 48 -3.34 -3.81 13.35
CA VAL A 48 -3.58 -5.27 13.48
C VAL A 48 -3.82 -5.92 12.11
N TRP A 49 -4.61 -5.28 11.24
CA TRP A 49 -4.84 -5.77 9.89
C TRP A 49 -3.57 -5.69 9.05
N LEU A 50 -2.86 -4.56 9.14
CA LEU A 50 -1.59 -4.35 8.45
C LEU A 50 -0.52 -5.38 8.90
N GLN A 51 -0.41 -5.64 10.19
CA GLN A 51 0.51 -6.64 10.75
C GLN A 51 0.16 -8.06 10.29
N ARG A 52 -1.13 -8.41 10.28
CA ARG A 52 -1.61 -9.69 9.75
C ARG A 52 -1.28 -9.85 8.27
N HIS A 53 -1.48 -8.79 7.48
CA HIS A 53 -1.19 -8.79 6.06
C HIS A 53 0.32 -8.93 5.78
N LEU A 54 1.16 -8.22 6.53
CA LEU A 54 2.62 -8.35 6.44
C LEU A 54 3.08 -9.77 6.78
N ARG A 55 2.49 -10.39 7.81
CA ARG A 55 2.79 -11.78 8.18
C ARG A 55 2.44 -12.76 7.06
N TYR A 56 1.28 -12.59 6.44
CA TYR A 56 0.83 -13.40 5.31
C TYR A 56 1.81 -13.30 4.13
N ILE A 57 2.17 -12.09 3.71
CA ILE A 57 3.12 -11.87 2.60
C ILE A 57 4.47 -12.54 2.89
N LYS A 58 5.00 -12.36 4.10
CA LYS A 58 6.29 -12.95 4.49
C LYS A 58 6.26 -14.47 4.41
N GLN A 59 5.21 -15.09 4.94
CA GLN A 59 5.07 -16.55 4.96
C GLN A 59 4.89 -17.11 3.55
N TYR A 60 4.07 -16.48 2.72
CA TYR A 60 3.86 -16.88 1.33
C TYR A 60 5.15 -16.81 0.51
N ASN A 61 5.90 -15.72 0.62
CA ASN A 61 7.19 -15.57 -0.06
C ASN A 61 8.19 -16.65 0.36
N GLN A 62 8.28 -16.95 1.66
CA GLN A 62 9.17 -18.01 2.15
C GLN A 62 8.82 -19.38 1.56
N LEU A 63 7.54 -19.75 1.55
CA LEU A 63 7.08 -21.03 1.00
C LEU A 63 7.38 -21.15 -0.50
N MET A 64 7.16 -20.07 -1.25
CA MET A 64 7.47 -20.01 -2.68
C MET A 64 8.97 -20.19 -2.94
N THR A 65 9.82 -19.47 -2.20
CA THR A 65 11.28 -19.58 -2.36
C THR A 65 11.78 -20.98 -2.04
N ILE A 66 11.29 -21.61 -0.96
CA ILE A 66 11.67 -22.99 -0.60
C ILE A 66 11.25 -23.98 -1.68
N GLY A 67 10.01 -23.87 -2.18
CA GLY A 67 9.51 -24.73 -3.25
C GLY A 67 10.33 -24.59 -4.54
N GLN A 68 10.64 -23.36 -4.93
CA GLN A 68 11.49 -23.07 -6.09
C GLN A 68 12.91 -23.67 -5.93
N MET A 69 13.55 -23.46 -4.78
CA MET A 69 14.87 -24.03 -4.51
C MET A 69 14.87 -25.56 -4.55
N ALA A 70 13.84 -26.20 -4.01
CA ALA A 70 13.69 -27.65 -4.05
C ALA A 70 13.52 -28.18 -5.49
N CYS A 71 12.74 -27.50 -6.34
CA CYS A 71 12.60 -27.86 -7.75
C CYS A 71 13.92 -27.72 -8.52
N VAL A 72 14.62 -26.59 -8.35
CA VAL A 72 15.93 -26.36 -8.97
C VAL A 72 16.94 -27.40 -8.52
N GLY A 73 16.97 -27.74 -7.22
CA GLY A 73 17.80 -28.80 -6.67
C GLY A 73 17.57 -30.14 -7.38
N LYS A 74 16.31 -30.57 -7.51
CA LYS A 74 15.96 -31.82 -8.21
C LYS A 74 16.39 -31.81 -9.68
N MET A 75 16.17 -30.70 -10.39
CA MET A 75 16.58 -30.56 -11.80
C MET A 75 18.10 -30.64 -11.95
N ASN A 76 18.85 -30.02 -11.04
CA ASN A 76 20.30 -30.08 -11.03
C ASN A 76 20.82 -31.49 -10.79
N THR A 77 20.20 -32.26 -9.90
CA THR A 77 20.55 -33.66 -9.68
C THR A 77 20.37 -34.48 -10.96
N ILE A 78 19.23 -34.34 -11.64
CA ILE A 78 18.96 -35.06 -12.90
C ILE A 78 20.00 -34.68 -13.97
N ARG A 79 20.29 -33.38 -14.11
CA ARG A 79 21.31 -32.89 -15.04
C ARG A 79 22.68 -33.49 -14.74
N ASN A 80 23.09 -33.52 -13.47
CA ASN A 80 24.39 -34.06 -13.07
C ASN A 80 24.50 -35.55 -13.38
N VAL A 81 23.47 -36.35 -13.05
CA VAL A 81 23.43 -37.79 -13.38
C VAL A 81 23.51 -38.03 -14.88
N ALA A 82 22.78 -37.25 -15.68
CA ALA A 82 22.84 -37.36 -17.14
C ALA A 82 24.24 -37.00 -17.69
N MET A 83 24.87 -35.95 -17.14
CA MET A 83 26.23 -35.54 -17.52
C MET A 83 27.28 -36.59 -17.14
N GLU A 84 27.14 -37.22 -15.97
CA GLU A 84 27.99 -38.33 -15.52
C GLU A 84 27.85 -39.54 -16.45
N ALA A 85 26.62 -39.92 -16.82
CA ALA A 85 26.40 -41.02 -17.76
C ALA A 85 27.02 -40.74 -19.13
N VAL A 86 26.92 -39.51 -19.63
CA VAL A 86 27.55 -39.09 -20.89
C VAL A 86 29.08 -39.14 -20.76
N SER A 87 29.65 -38.61 -19.68
CA SER A 87 31.11 -38.61 -19.49
C SER A 87 31.66 -40.02 -19.35
N THR A 88 30.99 -40.92 -18.63
CA THR A 88 31.40 -42.33 -18.55
C THR A 88 31.34 -43.00 -19.92
N ASN A 89 30.28 -42.77 -20.70
CA ASN A 89 30.17 -43.33 -22.04
C ASN A 89 31.22 -42.78 -23.01
N LEU A 90 31.73 -41.56 -22.79
CA LEU A 90 32.80 -40.97 -23.60
C LEU A 90 34.21 -41.43 -23.19
N ILE A 91 34.39 -41.86 -21.94
CA ILE A 91 35.70 -42.29 -21.40
C ILE A 91 35.94 -43.79 -21.61
N TYR A 92 34.88 -44.59 -21.52
CA TYR A 92 34.97 -46.06 -21.56
C TYR A 92 34.53 -46.67 -22.91
N ASN A 93 34.33 -45.85 -23.93
CA ASN A 93 34.08 -46.22 -25.33
C ASN A 93 35.17 -45.60 -26.21
#